data_AF-A0A559VAU8-F1
#
_entry.id   AF-A0A559VAU8-F1
#
_cell.length_a   1.000
_cell.length_b   1.000
_cell.length_c   1.000
_cell.angle_alpha   90.00
_cell.angle_beta   90.00
_cell.angle_gamma   90.00
#
_symmetry.space_group_name_H-M   'P 1'
#
loop_
_entity.id
_entity.type
_entity.pdbx_description
1 polymer ?
#
loop_
_entity_poly.entity_id
_entity_poly.type
_entity_poly.pdbx_seq_one_letter_code
_entity_poly.pdbx_strand_id
1 'polypeptide(L)' 'MKFLRPITVETGKVRAIGTVLNSGRRTALAQAELRDSDDLLLAHATSSCMLFPVPAR' A
#
# COMPACT_ATOMS: atom_id res chain seq x y z
N MET A 1 -5.68 -0.47 -9.13
CA MET A 1 -5.75 -1.45 -8.02
C MET A 1 -6.29 -2.78 -8.55
N LYS A 2 -5.83 -3.90 -7.99
CA LYS A 2 -6.32 -5.24 -8.34
C LYS A 2 -6.60 -6.03 -7.06
N PHE A 3 -7.81 -6.57 -6.97
CA PHE A 3 -8.20 -7.53 -5.94
C PHE A 3 -8.02 -8.94 -6.49
N LEU A 4 -7.35 -9.79 -5.73
CA LEU A 4 -7.02 -11.15 -6.13
C LEU A 4 -7.84 -12.18 -5.34
N ARG A 5 -8.17 -11.87 -4.09
CA ARG A 5 -8.94 -12.73 -3.17
C ARG A 5 -9.96 -11.88 -2.41
N PRO A 6 -11.13 -12.43 -2.07
CA PRO A 6 -12.09 -11.75 -1.22
C PRO A 6 -11.51 -11.57 0.19
N ILE A 7 -11.77 -10.42 0.80
CA ILE A 7 -11.50 -10.16 2.21
C ILE A 7 -12.82 -10.29 2.95
N THR A 8 -12.94 -11.27 3.85
CA THR A 8 -14.14 -11.57 4.62
C THR A 8 -13.84 -11.47 6.11
N VAL A 9 -14.85 -11.66 6.96
CA VAL A 9 -14.66 -11.76 8.42
C VAL A 9 -13.77 -12.94 8.82
N GLU A 10 -13.69 -13.98 7.98
CA GLU A 10 -12.87 -15.17 8.22
C GLU A 10 -11.40 -14.98 7.83
N THR A 11 -11.08 -14.00 6.97
CA THR A 11 -9.69 -13.68 6.57
C THR A 11 -8.81 -13.30 7.75
N GLY A 12 -9.39 -12.84 8.85
CA GLY A 12 -8.65 -12.43 10.04
C GLY A 12 -7.82 -11.17 9.80
N LYS A 13 -6.63 -11.12 10.40
CA LYS A 13 -5.75 -9.94 10.33
C LYS A 13 -5.16 -9.80 8.92
N VAL A 14 -5.32 -8.61 8.34
CA VAL A 14 -4.69 -8.23 7.07
C VAL A 14 -3.54 -7.27 7.34
N ARG A 15 -2.37 -7.59 6.79
CA ARG A 15 -1.18 -6.74 6.79
C ARG A 15 -1.11 -5.94 5.50
N ALA A 16 -1.11 -4.62 5.62
CA ALA A 16 -0.87 -3.70 4.52
C ALA A 16 0.60 -3.30 4.47
N ILE A 17 1.25 -3.49 3.33
CA ILE A 17 2.67 -3.19 3.12
C ILE A 17 2.76 -2.19 1.98
N GLY A 18 3.35 -1.02 2.24
CA GLY A 18 3.59 0.00 1.23
C GLY A 18 5.07 0.17 0.97
N THR A 19 5.45 0.27 -0.31
CA THR A 19 6.82 0.52 -0.76
C THR A 19 6.82 1.73 -1.68
N VAL A 20 7.62 2.74 -1.35
CA VAL A 20 7.86 3.87 -2.25
C VAL A 20 8.78 3.38 -3.38
N LEU A 21 8.29 3.47 -4.62
CA LEU A 21 9.03 3.09 -5.82
C LEU A 21 9.87 4.25 -6.36
N ASN A 22 9.33 5.46 -6.31
CA ASN A 22 10.00 6.67 -6.75
C ASN A 22 9.53 7.86 -5.91
N SER A 23 10.42 8.77 -5.53
CA SER A 23 10.10 9.98 -4.77
C SER A 23 10.80 11.19 -5.37
N GLY A 24 10.01 12.09 -5.95
CA GLY A 24 10.47 13.38 -6.46
C GLY A 24 10.23 14.52 -5.48
N ARG A 25 10.35 15.77 -5.96
CA ARG A 25 10.14 16.97 -5.12
C ARG A 25 8.67 17.21 -4.72
N ARG A 26 7.73 16.87 -5.61
CA ARG A 26 6.30 17.18 -5.45
C ARG A 26 5.40 15.96 -5.43
N THR A 27 5.89 14.82 -5.93
CA THR A 27 5.11 13.58 -6.06
C THR A 27 5.96 12.37 -5.75
N ALA A 28 5.32 11.30 -5.31
CA ALA A 28 5.92 9.98 -5.16
C ALA A 28 5.02 8.91 -5.78
N LEU A 29 5.62 7.88 -6.37
CA LEU A 29 4.94 6.67 -6.79
C LEU A 29 5.18 5.60 -5.72
N ALA A 30 4.12 5.02 -5.19
CA ALA A 30 4.18 3.90 -4.25
C ALA A 30 3.42 2.70 -4.82
N GLN A 31 3.88 1.51 -4.46
CA GLN A 31 3.12 0.27 -4.56
C GLN A 31 2.68 -0.18 -3.17
N ALA A 32 1.60 -0.94 -3.10
CA ALA A 32 1.11 -1.54 -1.88
C ALA A 32 0.57 -2.95 -2.13
N GLU A 33 0.75 -3.80 -1.13
CA GLU A 33 0.22 -5.15 -1.08
C GLU A 33 -0.61 -5.33 0.20
N LEU A 34 -1.69 -6.10 0.10
CA LEU A 34 -2.43 -6.62 1.24
C LEU A 34 -2.16 -8.12 1.35
N ARG A 35 -1.77 -8.59 2.54
CA ARG A 35 -1.52 -10.01 2.83
C ARG A 35 -2.27 -10.48 4.07
N ASP A 36 -2.73 -11.72 4.10
CA ASP A 36 -3.31 -12.33 5.30
C ASP A 36 -2.22 -12.85 6.26
N SER A 37 -2.62 -13.59 7.31
CA SER A 37 -1.71 -14.19 8.29
C SER A 37 -0.82 -15.29 7.72
N ASP A 38 -1.23 -15.90 6.61
CA ASP A 38 -0.48 -16.96 5.91
C ASP A 38 0.41 -16.37 4.79
N ASP A 39 0.54 -15.04 4.76
CA ASP A 39 1.29 -14.24 3.78
C ASP A 39 0.76 -14.35 2.34
N LEU A 40 -0.49 -14.80 2.15
CA LEU A 40 -1.12 -14.85 0.84
C LEU A 40 -1.48 -13.45 0.35
N LEU A 41 -1.18 -13.15 -0.92
CA LEU A 41 -1.49 -11.87 -1.53
C LEU A 41 -2.99 -11.74 -1.81
N LEU A 42 -3.63 -10.77 -1.16
CA LEU A 42 -5.06 -10.48 -1.27
C LEU A 42 -5.35 -9.39 -2.32
N ALA A 43 -4.50 -8.37 -2.37
CA ALA A 43 -4.63 -7.26 -3.32
C ALA A 43 -3.28 -6.59 -3.58
N HIS A 44 -3.17 -5.95 -4.76
CA HIS A 44 -2.06 -5.09 -5.12
C HIS A 44 -2.58 -3.74 -5.62
N ALA A 45 -1.90 -2.66 -5.24
CA ALA A 45 -2.24 -1.31 -5.63
C ALA A 45 -0.99 -0.49 -5.93
N THR A 46 -1.17 0.51 -6.80
CA THR A 46 -0.22 1.60 -6.97
C THR A 46 -0.93 2.90 -6.63
N SER A 47 -0.18 3.86 -6.09
CA SER A 47 -0.69 5.17 -5.73
C SER A 47 0.33 6.24 -6.07
N SER A 48 -0.16 7.36 -6.60
CA SER A 48 0.61 8.58 -6.76
C SER A 48 0.29 9.52 -5.61
N CYS A 49 1.28 9.84 -4.79
CA CYS A 49 1.14 10.71 -3.62
C CYS A 49 1.66 12.11 -3.93
N MET A 50 1.00 13.15 -3.44
CA MET A 50 1.55 14.51 -3.40
C MET A 50 2.42 14.67 -2.16
N LEU A 51 3.59 15.29 -2.33
CA LEU A 51 4.51 15.59 -1.23
C LEU A 51 4.50 17.08 -0.93
N PHE A 52 4.41 17.41 0.35
CA PHE A 52 4.42 18.77 0.86
C PHE A 52 5.61 18.95 1.80
N PRO A 53 6.20 20.16 1.86
CA PRO A 53 7.25 20.45 2.83
C PRO A 53 6.77 20.19 4.25
N VAL A 54 7.58 19.49 5.04
CA VAL A 54 7.37 19.39 6.49
C VAL A 54 7.92 20.68 7.12
N PRO A 55 7.14 21.38 7.97
CA PRO A 55 7.65 22.56 8.67
C PRO A 55 8.93 22.23 9.44
N ALA A 56 9.87 23.16 9.48
CA ALA A 56 11.03 23.03 10.36
C ALA A 56 10.55 22.97 11.81
N ARG A 57 11.17 22.08 12.60
CA ARG A 57 10.87 21.89 14.02
C ARG A 57 11.30 23.10 14.84
#